data_AF-B4D8E1-F1
#
_entry.id   AF-B4D8E1-F1
#
_cell.length_a   1.000
_cell.length_b   1.000
_cell.length_c   1.000
_cell.angle_alpha   90.00
_cell.angle_beta   90.00
_cell.angle_gamma   90.00
#
_symmetry.space_group_name_H-M   'P 1'
#
loop_
_entity.id
_entity.type
_entity.pdbx_description
1 polymer ?
#
loop_
_entity_poly.entity_id
_entity_poly.type
_entity_poly.pdbx_seq_one_letter_code
_entity_poly.pdbx_strand_id
1 'polypeptide(L)'
;MKTTLAALVVTLAMFGGAFAQENLTSAQAEKLVTGKKGTLALNQLKSLSPEVAAVLARYDGELSLDGLETLSPEAAAALARHKASARFGVADILLDGLLQIAPDTAAALATHQGAITLKSLRTLDSLPLAQKLARQWGELQLNGLTTLTPEIAAVLATNEGVLVDRTRPGVEQRRADHAASVLRFDNLTTLAPATAAALAKQKGVLVLNGLTALAPDTAAALVKHEGTIVLNGLTTLPADTAKALAPCPSALVLKGLISLSAESRAALRGHPDIRLPEAFQK
;
A
#
# COMPACT_ATOMS: atom_id res chain seq x y z
N MET A 1 6.64 -14.21 -44.33
CA MET A 1 5.86 -14.97 -43.32
C MET A 1 6.82 -15.35 -42.19
N LYS A 2 6.49 -14.96 -40.95
CA LYS A 2 7.13 -15.35 -39.68
C LYS A 2 8.56 -14.83 -39.38
N THR A 3 8.76 -13.54 -39.08
CA THR A 3 10.02 -13.10 -38.40
C THR A 3 9.99 -11.81 -37.55
N THR A 4 8.85 -11.14 -37.28
CA THR A 4 8.93 -9.73 -36.81
C THR A 4 8.19 -9.34 -35.53
N LEU A 5 7.72 -10.26 -34.67
CA LEU A 5 7.03 -9.88 -33.41
C LEU A 5 7.65 -10.45 -32.12
N ALA A 6 8.47 -11.50 -32.20
CA ALA A 6 9.13 -12.05 -31.02
C ALA A 6 10.40 -11.26 -30.61
N ALA A 7 11.08 -10.61 -31.56
CA ALA A 7 12.34 -9.91 -31.28
C ALA A 7 12.15 -8.57 -30.54
N LEU A 8 11.01 -7.89 -30.67
CA LEU A 8 10.82 -6.58 -30.02
C LEU A 8 10.42 -6.70 -28.53
N VAL A 9 9.90 -7.86 -28.11
CA VAL A 9 9.53 -8.11 -26.70
C VAL A 9 10.59 -8.95 -25.97
N VAL A 10 11.34 -9.81 -26.69
CA VAL A 10 12.40 -10.62 -26.08
C VAL A 10 13.73 -9.85 -25.93
N THR A 11 13.99 -8.82 -26.74
CA THR A 11 15.21 -8.00 -26.56
C THR A 11 15.09 -7.05 -25.35
N LEU A 12 13.87 -6.78 -24.86
CA LEU A 12 13.67 -5.96 -23.66
C LEU A 12 13.94 -6.69 -22.33
N ALA A 13 14.22 -8.01 -22.37
CA ALA A 13 14.41 -8.84 -21.18
C ALA A 13 15.80 -9.50 -21.07
N MET A 14 16.70 -9.35 -22.06
CA MET A 14 17.92 -10.17 -22.15
C MET A 14 19.26 -9.41 -22.18
N PHE A 15 19.29 -8.07 -22.19
CA PHE A 15 20.56 -7.32 -22.10
C PHE A 15 20.58 -6.42 -20.87
N GLY A 16 21.25 -6.89 -19.82
CA GLY A 16 21.74 -6.08 -18.71
C GLY A 16 22.88 -5.16 -19.15
N GLY A 17 22.58 -4.21 -20.03
CA GLY A 17 23.51 -3.19 -20.52
C GLY A 17 22.85 -1.81 -20.44
N ALA A 18 23.60 -0.82 -19.98
CA ALA A 18 23.15 0.54 -19.73
C ALA A 18 22.46 1.18 -20.95
N PHE A 19 21.16 1.40 -20.86
CA PHE A 19 20.43 2.30 -21.77
C PHE A 19 19.93 3.50 -20.98
N ALA A 20 20.65 4.61 -21.14
CA ALA A 20 20.15 5.93 -20.80
C ALA A 20 19.02 6.29 -21.79
N GLN A 21 17.85 6.67 -21.26
CA GLN A 21 16.80 7.45 -21.93
C GLN A 21 16.35 7.01 -23.34
N GLU A 22 15.57 5.93 -23.45
CA GLU A 22 14.62 5.82 -24.57
C GLU A 22 13.19 5.82 -24.04
N ASN A 23 12.54 6.98 -24.13
CA ASN A 23 11.13 7.14 -23.81
C ASN A 23 10.28 6.34 -24.81
N LEU A 24 9.32 5.56 -24.30
CA LEU A 24 8.36 4.83 -25.13
C LEU A 24 7.59 5.81 -26.03
N THR A 25 7.54 5.56 -27.33
CA THR A 25 6.76 6.38 -28.27
C THR A 25 5.30 5.92 -28.33
N SER A 26 4.39 6.81 -28.77
CA SER A 26 2.97 6.47 -28.94
C SER A 26 2.76 5.32 -29.94
N ALA A 27 3.53 5.28 -31.04
CA ALA A 27 3.45 4.20 -32.02
C ALA A 27 3.89 2.83 -31.46
N GLN A 28 4.87 2.82 -30.55
CA GLN A 28 5.26 1.60 -29.84
C GLN A 28 4.17 1.19 -28.84
N ALA A 29 3.60 2.15 -28.09
CA ALA A 29 2.50 1.88 -27.17
C ALA A 29 1.27 1.29 -27.87
N GLU A 30 0.88 1.80 -29.05
CA GLU A 30 -0.27 1.28 -29.82
C GLU A 30 -0.10 -0.21 -30.19
N LYS A 31 1.14 -0.63 -30.49
CA LYS A 31 1.45 -2.06 -30.76
C LYS A 31 1.34 -2.93 -29.51
N LEU A 32 1.58 -2.37 -28.32
CA LEU A 32 1.49 -3.10 -27.05
C LEU A 32 0.03 -3.28 -26.62
N VAL A 33 -0.80 -2.26 -26.83
CA VAL A 33 -2.21 -2.26 -26.42
C VAL A 33 -3.06 -3.24 -27.25
N THR A 34 -2.68 -3.47 -28.51
CA THR A 34 -3.36 -4.38 -29.43
C THR A 34 -3.02 -5.87 -29.22
N GLY A 35 -2.06 -6.17 -28.34
CA GLY A 35 -1.52 -7.51 -28.14
C GLY A 35 -1.72 -8.05 -26.71
N LYS A 36 -2.51 -9.13 -26.61
CA LYS A 36 -2.69 -10.00 -25.42
C LYS A 36 -3.51 -9.42 -24.27
N LYS A 37 -4.31 -10.29 -23.65
CA LYS A 37 -4.99 -10.07 -22.37
C LYS A 37 -4.08 -10.51 -21.22
N GLY A 38 -3.95 -9.72 -20.17
CA GLY A 38 -3.11 -10.05 -19.01
C GLY A 38 -2.46 -8.81 -18.40
N THR A 39 -1.26 -8.99 -17.84
CA THR A 39 -0.45 -7.91 -17.28
C THR A 39 0.56 -7.41 -18.32
N LEU A 40 0.55 -6.12 -18.60
CA LEU A 40 1.54 -5.42 -19.40
C LEU A 40 2.52 -4.71 -18.45
N ALA A 41 3.72 -5.26 -18.32
CA ALA A 41 4.76 -4.72 -17.45
C ALA A 41 5.77 -3.87 -18.25
N LEU A 42 5.89 -2.60 -17.86
CA LEU A 42 6.77 -1.59 -18.44
C LEU A 42 7.67 -0.98 -17.36
N ASN A 43 8.16 -1.81 -16.45
CA ASN A 43 8.89 -1.41 -15.23
C ASN A 43 10.30 -0.86 -15.47
N GLN A 44 10.72 -0.73 -16.73
CA GLN A 44 11.97 -0.07 -17.09
C GLN A 44 11.76 1.43 -17.44
N LEU A 45 10.51 1.87 -17.62
CA LEU A 45 10.21 3.27 -17.91
C LEU A 45 10.38 4.11 -16.66
N LYS A 46 11.14 5.20 -16.76
CA LYS A 46 11.39 6.14 -15.66
C LYS A 46 10.43 7.33 -15.65
N SER A 47 9.93 7.70 -16.81
CA SER A 47 8.94 8.75 -17.01
C SER A 47 7.95 8.33 -18.09
N LEU A 48 6.80 9.01 -18.12
CA LEU A 48 5.70 8.72 -19.05
C LEU A 48 5.13 10.03 -19.59
N SER A 49 5.01 10.15 -20.91
CA SER A 49 4.35 11.31 -21.51
C SER A 49 2.81 11.14 -21.49
N PRO A 50 2.04 12.24 -21.50
CA PRO A 50 0.58 12.19 -21.49
C PRO A 50 -0.02 11.44 -22.69
N GLU A 51 0.60 11.55 -23.86
CA GLU A 51 0.15 10.89 -25.09
C GLU A 51 0.32 9.37 -24.99
N VAL A 52 1.45 8.92 -24.45
CA VAL A 52 1.75 7.50 -24.25
C VAL A 52 0.84 6.94 -23.16
N ALA A 53 0.65 7.67 -22.07
CA ALA A 53 -0.31 7.32 -21.02
C ALA A 53 -1.73 7.13 -21.57
N ALA A 54 -2.17 8.01 -22.47
CA ALA A 54 -3.50 7.93 -23.10
C ALA A 54 -3.66 6.69 -23.99
N VAL A 55 -2.59 6.27 -24.66
CA VAL A 55 -2.58 5.02 -25.44
C VAL A 55 -2.62 3.81 -24.49
N LEU A 56 -1.74 3.77 -23.49
CA LEU A 56 -1.68 2.67 -22.52
C LEU A 56 -3.00 2.50 -21.75
N ALA A 57 -3.70 3.59 -21.43
CA ALA A 57 -5.01 3.56 -20.79
C ALA A 57 -6.08 2.78 -21.57
N ARG A 58 -5.88 2.53 -22.87
CA ARG A 58 -6.79 1.70 -23.70
C ARG A 58 -6.56 0.20 -23.52
N TYR A 59 -5.51 -0.21 -22.81
CA TYR A 59 -5.21 -1.61 -22.59
C TYR A 59 -6.32 -2.29 -21.77
N ASP A 60 -6.72 -3.50 -22.18
CA ASP A 60 -7.74 -4.30 -21.49
C ASP A 60 -7.03 -5.35 -20.62
N GLY A 61 -6.45 -4.88 -19.51
CA GLY A 61 -5.63 -5.70 -18.62
C GLY A 61 -5.00 -4.89 -17.48
N GLU A 62 -3.99 -5.46 -16.84
CA GLU A 62 -3.25 -4.82 -15.75
C GLU A 62 -2.05 -4.08 -16.32
N LEU A 63 -1.79 -2.86 -15.85
CA LEU A 63 -0.63 -2.06 -16.25
C LEU A 63 0.36 -1.99 -15.09
N SER A 64 1.55 -2.56 -15.25
CA SER A 64 2.63 -2.42 -14.27
C SER A 64 3.65 -1.40 -14.81
N LEU A 65 3.77 -0.29 -14.07
CA LEU A 65 4.60 0.88 -14.35
C LEU A 65 5.49 1.20 -13.15
N ASP A 66 5.94 0.15 -12.44
CA ASP A 66 6.69 0.25 -11.18
C ASP A 66 8.09 0.84 -11.35
N GLY A 67 8.53 1.04 -12.59
CA GLY A 67 9.78 1.74 -12.89
C GLY A 67 9.69 3.25 -12.82
N LEU A 68 8.47 3.82 -12.84
CA LEU A 68 8.27 5.25 -12.95
C LEU A 68 8.76 5.95 -11.68
N GLU A 69 9.64 6.92 -11.87
CA GLU A 69 10.15 7.79 -10.80
C GLU A 69 9.35 9.09 -10.72
N THR A 70 8.77 9.52 -11.85
CA THR A 70 7.98 10.76 -11.96
C THR A 70 6.75 10.55 -12.83
N LEU A 71 5.68 11.29 -12.53
CA LEU A 71 4.43 11.28 -13.28
C LEU A 71 3.80 12.69 -13.28
N SER A 72 3.55 13.24 -14.47
CA SER A 72 2.88 14.54 -14.59
C SER A 72 1.36 14.42 -14.31
N PRO A 73 0.69 15.52 -13.93
CA PRO A 73 -0.76 15.52 -13.72
C PRO A 73 -1.54 15.07 -14.97
N GLU A 74 -1.11 15.47 -16.16
CA GLU A 74 -1.75 15.13 -17.43
C GLU A 74 -1.60 13.65 -17.77
N ALA A 75 -0.41 13.08 -17.52
CA ALA A 75 -0.17 11.65 -17.69
C ALA A 75 -0.98 10.83 -16.67
N ALA A 76 -1.06 11.28 -15.41
CA ALA A 76 -1.92 10.66 -14.41
C ALA A 76 -3.40 10.73 -14.79
N ALA A 77 -3.87 11.86 -15.30
CA ALA A 77 -5.26 12.02 -15.75
C ALA A 77 -5.57 11.13 -16.97
N ALA A 78 -4.60 10.95 -17.87
CA ALA A 78 -4.72 10.02 -18.98
C ALA A 78 -4.79 8.56 -18.50
N LEU A 79 -3.90 8.15 -17.59
CA LEU A 79 -3.93 6.83 -16.94
C LEU A 79 -5.21 6.60 -16.16
N ALA A 80 -5.79 7.63 -15.53
CA ALA A 80 -7.03 7.51 -14.77
C ALA A 80 -8.25 7.14 -15.64
N ARG A 81 -8.15 7.26 -16.97
CA ARG A 81 -9.16 6.78 -17.92
C ARG A 81 -9.06 5.28 -18.21
N HIS A 82 -8.02 4.62 -17.71
CA HIS A 82 -7.85 3.19 -17.84
C HIS A 82 -9.06 2.45 -17.27
N LYS A 83 -9.49 1.42 -18.00
CA LYS A 83 -10.67 0.66 -17.63
C LYS A 83 -10.36 -0.17 -16.40
N ALA A 84 -11.13 0.05 -15.33
CA ALA A 84 -11.01 -0.78 -14.14
C ALA A 84 -11.35 -2.24 -14.45
N SER A 85 -10.46 -3.16 -14.10
CA SER A 85 -10.70 -4.59 -14.18
C SER A 85 -11.84 -4.99 -13.25
N ALA A 86 -12.63 -5.96 -13.71
CA ALA A 86 -13.64 -6.63 -12.89
C ALA A 86 -13.05 -7.82 -12.12
N ARG A 87 -11.76 -8.12 -12.28
CA ARG A 87 -11.09 -9.24 -11.62
C ARG A 87 -10.83 -8.90 -10.15
N PHE A 88 -11.15 -9.85 -9.29
CA PHE A 88 -11.03 -9.70 -7.85
C PHE A 88 -9.56 -9.64 -7.41
N GLY A 89 -9.22 -8.66 -6.57
CA GLY A 89 -7.96 -8.64 -5.81
C GLY A 89 -6.69 -8.25 -6.58
N VAL A 90 -6.79 -7.76 -7.82
CA VAL A 90 -5.61 -7.29 -8.57
C VAL A 90 -5.70 -5.79 -8.84
N ALA A 91 -4.56 -5.12 -8.70
CA ALA A 91 -4.43 -3.71 -9.02
C ALA A 91 -4.48 -3.51 -10.53
N ASP A 92 -5.25 -2.54 -10.99
CA ASP A 92 -5.36 -2.22 -12.40
C ASP A 92 -4.12 -1.49 -12.90
N ILE A 93 -3.54 -0.64 -12.04
CA ILE A 93 -2.35 0.12 -12.32
C ILE A 93 -1.39 -0.01 -11.13
N LEU A 94 -0.20 -0.56 -11.38
CA LEU A 94 0.87 -0.64 -10.40
C LEU A 94 1.85 0.51 -10.66
N LEU A 95 2.01 1.38 -9.66
CA LEU A 95 2.87 2.57 -9.69
C LEU A 95 3.81 2.53 -8.47
N ASP A 96 4.30 1.35 -8.12
CA ASP A 96 5.00 1.13 -6.86
C ASP A 96 6.36 1.85 -6.81
N GLY A 97 6.94 2.26 -7.94
CA GLY A 97 8.19 3.02 -8.00
C GLY A 97 8.08 4.51 -7.70
N LEU A 98 6.86 5.08 -7.68
CA LEU A 98 6.68 6.50 -7.42
C LEU A 98 6.99 6.81 -5.95
N LEU A 99 8.11 7.50 -5.72
CA LEU A 99 8.54 7.88 -4.38
C LEU A 99 7.81 9.12 -3.84
N GLN A 100 7.40 10.02 -4.73
CA GLN A 100 6.69 11.27 -4.41
C GLN A 100 5.68 11.60 -5.51
N ILE A 101 4.58 12.22 -5.13
CA ILE A 101 3.49 12.59 -6.05
C ILE A 101 3.03 14.01 -5.70
N ALA A 102 2.99 14.88 -6.70
CA ALA A 102 2.46 16.22 -6.55
C ALA A 102 0.95 16.18 -6.26
N PRO A 103 0.39 17.17 -5.52
CA PRO A 103 -1.05 17.19 -5.19
C PRO A 103 -1.98 17.04 -6.40
N ASP A 104 -1.65 17.69 -7.52
CA ASP A 104 -2.45 17.63 -8.75
C ASP A 104 -2.39 16.24 -9.40
N THR A 105 -1.22 15.62 -9.44
CA THR A 105 -1.04 14.24 -9.90
C THR A 105 -1.81 13.27 -9.00
N ALA A 106 -1.77 13.47 -7.68
CA ALA A 106 -2.50 12.66 -6.70
C ALA A 106 -4.02 12.79 -6.88
N ALA A 107 -4.51 14.02 -7.12
CA ALA A 107 -5.92 14.29 -7.41
C ALA A 107 -6.36 13.62 -8.72
N ALA A 108 -5.54 13.68 -9.77
CA ALA A 108 -5.81 13.00 -11.03
C ALA A 108 -5.89 11.47 -10.84
N LEU A 109 -4.93 10.85 -10.15
CA LEU A 109 -4.96 9.42 -9.83
C LEU A 109 -6.17 9.03 -8.97
N ALA A 110 -6.62 9.91 -8.07
CA ALA A 110 -7.80 9.68 -7.23
C ALA A 110 -9.09 9.51 -8.06
N THR A 111 -9.15 10.05 -9.28
CA THR A 111 -10.31 9.91 -10.18
C THR A 111 -10.40 8.55 -10.87
N HIS A 112 -9.31 7.79 -10.92
CA HIS A 112 -9.30 6.47 -11.55
C HIS A 112 -10.34 5.57 -10.89
N GLN A 113 -11.14 4.84 -11.65
CA GLN A 113 -12.22 4.04 -11.07
C GLN A 113 -11.72 2.74 -10.42
N GLY A 114 -10.56 2.26 -10.87
CA GLY A 114 -9.94 1.01 -10.47
C GLY A 114 -9.04 1.07 -9.23
N ALA A 115 -8.36 -0.04 -8.96
CA ALA A 115 -7.34 -0.17 -7.91
C ALA A 115 -5.97 0.28 -8.43
N ILE A 116 -5.23 0.99 -7.58
CA ILE A 116 -3.90 1.55 -7.86
C ILE A 116 -3.01 1.20 -6.67
N THR A 117 -1.80 0.69 -6.92
CA THR A 117 -0.80 0.47 -5.86
C THR A 117 0.30 1.54 -5.91
N LEU A 118 0.70 1.99 -4.73
CA LEU A 118 1.69 3.03 -4.51
C LEU A 118 2.64 2.60 -3.37
N LYS A 119 3.19 1.39 -3.47
CA LYS A 119 3.87 0.76 -2.33
C LYS A 119 5.12 1.49 -1.87
N SER A 120 5.88 2.17 -2.74
CA SER A 120 7.12 2.87 -2.33
C SER A 120 6.95 4.38 -2.12
N LEU A 121 5.72 4.88 -2.11
CA LEU A 121 5.44 6.29 -1.85
C LEU A 121 5.95 6.66 -0.45
N ARG A 122 6.78 7.71 -0.34
CA ARG A 122 7.41 8.12 0.92
C ARG A 122 6.56 9.06 1.76
N THR A 123 5.78 9.91 1.10
CA THR A 123 4.87 10.88 1.74
C THR A 123 3.51 10.86 1.05
N LEU A 124 2.44 11.02 1.84
CA LEU A 124 1.06 11.08 1.34
C LEU A 124 0.36 12.27 1.99
N ASP A 125 0.34 13.40 1.28
CA ASP A 125 -0.26 14.65 1.79
C ASP A 125 -1.63 14.96 1.14
N SER A 126 -2.00 14.22 0.10
CA SER A 126 -3.26 14.41 -0.63
C SER A 126 -4.41 13.65 0.02
N LEU A 127 -5.36 14.39 0.60
CA LEU A 127 -6.61 13.82 1.14
C LEU A 127 -7.43 13.07 0.08
N PRO A 128 -7.65 13.58 -1.15
CA PRO A 128 -8.36 12.83 -2.18
C PRO A 128 -7.72 11.47 -2.50
N LEU A 129 -6.38 11.43 -2.58
CA LEU A 129 -5.66 10.19 -2.84
C LEU A 129 -5.76 9.23 -1.65
N ALA A 130 -5.61 9.72 -0.42
CA ALA A 130 -5.80 8.90 0.78
C ALA A 130 -7.23 8.30 0.84
N GLN A 131 -8.26 9.09 0.54
CA GLN A 131 -9.65 8.62 0.47
C GLN A 131 -9.83 7.57 -0.62
N LYS A 132 -9.19 7.75 -1.78
CA LYS A 132 -9.21 6.77 -2.87
C LYS A 132 -8.59 5.45 -2.42
N LEU A 133 -7.40 5.49 -1.83
CA LEU A 133 -6.68 4.32 -1.33
C LEU A 133 -7.45 3.61 -0.22
N ALA A 134 -8.05 4.35 0.71
CA ALA A 134 -8.88 3.79 1.78
C ALA A 134 -10.13 3.06 1.27
N ARG A 135 -10.67 3.45 0.10
CA ARG A 135 -11.80 2.76 -0.54
C ARG A 135 -11.40 1.52 -1.32
N GLN A 136 -10.11 1.29 -1.56
CA GLN A 136 -9.66 0.11 -2.30
C GLN A 136 -9.84 -1.15 -1.46
N TRP A 137 -10.16 -2.24 -2.16
CA TRP A 137 -10.37 -3.54 -1.54
C TRP A 137 -9.09 -4.27 -1.23
N GLY A 138 -9.08 -4.95 -0.08
CA GLY A 138 -8.04 -5.88 0.31
C GLY A 138 -7.00 -5.28 1.25
N GLU A 139 -5.77 -5.72 1.09
CA GLU A 139 -4.64 -5.25 1.88
C GLU A 139 -4.08 -3.96 1.25
N LEU A 140 -4.10 -2.87 2.01
CA LEU A 140 -3.46 -1.62 1.61
C LEU A 140 -2.02 -1.60 2.12
N GLN A 141 -1.10 -1.86 1.19
CA GLN A 141 0.35 -1.83 1.42
C GLN A 141 0.89 -0.44 1.08
N LEU A 142 1.27 0.32 2.10
CA LEU A 142 1.93 1.63 1.95
C LEU A 142 3.30 1.57 2.61
N ASN A 143 4.06 0.57 2.20
CA ASN A 143 5.30 0.19 2.87
C ASN A 143 6.36 1.29 2.80
N GLY A 144 6.40 2.08 1.74
CA GLY A 144 7.34 3.17 1.54
C GLY A 144 7.11 4.38 2.45
N LEU A 145 5.93 4.51 3.06
CA LEU A 145 5.60 5.70 3.85
C LEU A 145 6.49 5.76 5.09
N THR A 146 7.30 6.81 5.17
CA THR A 146 8.18 7.06 6.31
C THR A 146 7.55 7.99 7.34
N THR A 147 6.55 8.78 6.92
CA THR A 147 5.84 9.75 7.76
C THR A 147 4.35 9.72 7.44
N LEU A 148 3.52 10.01 8.43
CA LEU A 148 2.07 10.03 8.29
C LEU A 148 1.45 11.06 9.22
N THR A 149 0.62 11.94 8.68
CA THR A 149 -0.13 12.92 9.47
C THR A 149 -1.37 12.28 10.12
N PRO A 150 -1.84 12.79 11.27
CA PRO A 150 -3.06 12.28 11.91
C PRO A 150 -4.30 12.32 11.01
N GLU A 151 -4.40 13.33 10.15
CA GLU A 151 -5.53 13.52 9.24
C GLU A 151 -5.56 12.43 8.17
N ILE A 152 -4.41 12.14 7.55
CA ILE A 152 -4.31 11.10 6.52
C ILE A 152 -4.46 9.71 7.16
N ALA A 153 -3.87 9.50 8.35
CA ALA A 153 -4.08 8.28 9.12
C ALA A 153 -5.56 8.02 9.42
N ALA A 154 -6.31 9.06 9.80
CA ALA A 154 -7.74 8.93 10.08
C ALA A 154 -8.54 8.53 8.83
N VAL A 155 -8.17 9.06 7.67
CA VAL A 155 -8.78 8.69 6.38
C VAL A 155 -8.43 7.26 6.00
N LEU A 156 -7.15 6.86 6.10
CA LEU A 156 -6.73 5.48 5.80
C LEU A 156 -7.39 4.47 6.75
N ALA A 157 -7.63 4.86 8.01
CA ALA A 157 -8.34 4.05 9.00
C ALA A 157 -9.81 3.78 8.64
N THR A 158 -10.43 4.56 7.75
CA THR A 158 -11.78 4.26 7.23
C THR A 158 -11.78 3.17 6.16
N ASN A 159 -10.67 2.43 5.98
CA ASN A 159 -10.62 1.29 5.09
C ASN A 159 -11.51 0.16 5.62
N GLU A 160 -12.79 0.21 5.24
CA GLU A 160 -13.80 -0.80 5.57
C GLU A 160 -13.88 -1.92 4.51
N GLY A 161 -13.06 -1.86 3.45
CA GLY A 161 -13.15 -2.83 2.36
C GLY A 161 -14.55 -2.87 1.72
N VAL A 162 -15.09 -1.69 1.35
CA VAL A 162 -16.40 -1.54 0.68
C VAL A 162 -16.21 -1.24 -0.81
N LEU A 163 -16.79 -2.04 -1.72
CA LEU A 163 -16.84 -1.72 -3.15
C LEU A 163 -18.26 -1.34 -3.42
N VAL A 164 -18.39 -0.28 -4.21
CA VAL A 164 -19.62 -0.02 -4.91
C VAL A 164 -19.76 -1.07 -6.02
N ASP A 165 -20.85 -1.82 -6.01
CA ASP A 165 -21.24 -2.74 -7.09
C ASP A 165 -21.32 -1.93 -8.39
N ARG A 166 -20.37 -2.16 -9.30
CA ARG A 166 -20.29 -1.42 -10.56
C ARG A 166 -21.34 -1.85 -11.57
N THR A 167 -22.02 -2.98 -11.36
CA THR A 167 -23.15 -3.42 -12.17
C THR A 167 -24.48 -2.85 -11.67
N ARG A 168 -24.52 -2.42 -10.40
CA ARG A 168 -25.70 -1.85 -9.73
C ARG A 168 -25.32 -0.58 -8.94
N PRO A 169 -25.27 0.58 -9.62
CA PRO A 169 -24.95 1.86 -8.98
C PRO A 169 -25.84 2.10 -7.76
N GLY A 170 -25.23 2.41 -6.61
CA GLY A 170 -25.94 2.62 -5.33
C GLY A 170 -25.99 1.39 -4.41
N VAL A 171 -25.48 0.23 -4.85
CA VAL A 171 -25.29 -0.94 -3.98
C VAL A 171 -23.85 -0.96 -3.48
N GLU A 172 -23.66 -0.86 -2.17
CA GLU A 172 -22.38 -1.13 -1.52
C GLU A 172 -22.26 -2.63 -1.24
N GLN A 173 -21.36 -3.31 -1.94
CA GLN A 173 -20.94 -4.64 -1.57
C GLN A 173 -19.95 -4.53 -0.42
N ARG A 174 -20.31 -5.12 0.71
CA ARG A 174 -19.39 -5.38 1.80
C ARG A 174 -18.82 -6.78 1.60
N ARG A 175 -17.58 -6.98 2.05
CA ARG A 175 -16.94 -8.31 2.06
C ARG A 175 -17.85 -9.34 2.73
N ALA A 176 -18.27 -10.35 1.97
CA ALA A 176 -19.09 -11.45 2.49
C ALA A 176 -18.31 -12.35 3.48
N ASP A 177 -16.98 -12.40 3.34
CA ASP A 177 -16.08 -13.16 4.20
C ASP A 177 -15.78 -12.48 5.55
N HIS A 178 -16.26 -11.25 5.77
CA HIS A 178 -15.98 -10.44 6.97
C HIS A 178 -14.48 -10.32 7.29
N ALA A 179 -13.59 -10.60 6.33
CA ALA A 179 -12.18 -10.64 6.58
C ALA A 179 -11.66 -9.22 6.82
N ALA A 180 -10.98 -9.05 7.95
CA ALA A 180 -10.41 -7.80 8.42
C ALA A 180 -9.64 -7.06 7.31
N SER A 181 -9.93 -5.78 7.11
CA SER A 181 -9.10 -4.90 6.30
C SER A 181 -7.69 -4.87 6.88
N VAL A 182 -6.67 -4.97 6.03
CA VAL A 182 -5.27 -4.98 6.47
C VAL A 182 -4.61 -3.68 6.02
N LEU A 183 -4.14 -2.88 6.97
CA LEU A 183 -3.28 -1.73 6.72
C LEU A 183 -1.85 -2.12 7.07
N ARG A 184 -0.94 -2.03 6.09
CA ARG A 184 0.46 -2.41 6.27
C ARG A 184 1.40 -1.23 5.98
N PHE A 185 2.21 -0.90 6.98
CA PHE A 185 3.25 0.13 6.94
C PHE A 185 4.58 -0.48 7.42
N ASP A 186 5.34 -1.07 6.51
CA ASP A 186 6.59 -1.75 6.86
C ASP A 186 7.81 -0.81 7.01
N ASN A 187 7.81 0.42 6.48
CA ASN A 187 8.92 1.38 6.66
C ASN A 187 8.57 2.61 7.51
N LEU A 188 7.42 2.61 8.20
CA LEU A 188 7.07 3.67 9.13
C LEU A 188 7.87 3.49 10.43
N THR A 189 8.95 4.26 10.58
CA THR A 189 9.91 4.11 11.69
C THR A 189 9.53 4.89 12.95
N THR A 190 8.70 5.92 12.79
CA THR A 190 8.23 6.76 13.90
C THR A 190 6.72 6.96 13.80
N LEU A 191 6.06 7.03 14.96
CA LEU A 191 4.62 7.24 15.04
C LEU A 191 4.28 8.15 16.21
N ALA A 192 3.70 9.31 15.91
CA ALA A 192 3.21 10.24 16.91
C ALA A 192 1.94 9.68 17.60
N PRO A 193 1.69 10.00 18.88
CA PRO A 193 0.50 9.51 19.59
C PRO A 193 -0.82 9.87 18.91
N ALA A 194 -0.93 11.07 18.32
CA ALA A 194 -2.12 11.49 17.58
C ALA A 194 -2.37 10.64 16.32
N THR A 195 -1.31 10.32 15.57
CA THR A 195 -1.38 9.45 14.39
C THR A 195 -1.75 8.02 14.79
N ALA A 196 -1.17 7.49 15.88
CA ALA A 196 -1.55 6.19 16.43
C ALA A 196 -3.03 6.12 16.83
N ALA A 197 -3.53 7.17 17.51
CA ALA A 197 -4.94 7.24 17.89
C ALA A 197 -5.87 7.31 16.67
N ALA A 198 -5.43 7.94 15.57
CA ALA A 198 -6.17 7.96 14.32
C ALA A 198 -6.22 6.58 13.66
N LEU A 199 -5.07 5.88 13.58
CA LEU A 199 -4.99 4.51 13.04
C LEU A 199 -5.78 3.50 13.88
N ALA A 200 -5.80 3.67 15.21
CA ALA A 200 -6.52 2.78 16.12
C ALA A 200 -8.03 2.70 15.85
N LYS A 201 -8.62 3.71 15.18
CA LYS A 201 -10.04 3.70 14.77
C LYS A 201 -10.37 2.66 13.70
N GLN A 202 -9.37 2.14 13.00
CA GLN A 202 -9.57 1.11 11.99
C GLN A 202 -10.16 -0.14 12.64
N LYS A 203 -11.03 -0.84 11.91
CA LYS A 203 -11.55 -2.16 12.29
C LYS A 203 -10.88 -3.21 11.42
N GLY A 204 -9.77 -3.77 11.87
CA GLY A 204 -9.04 -4.76 11.06
C GLY A 204 -7.68 -5.20 11.60
N VAL A 205 -6.74 -5.49 10.70
CA VAL A 205 -5.34 -5.78 11.07
C VAL A 205 -4.49 -4.55 10.74
N LEU A 206 -3.72 -4.11 11.72
CA LEU A 206 -2.75 -3.03 11.58
C LEU A 206 -1.33 -3.60 11.71
N VAL A 207 -0.56 -3.52 10.63
CA VAL A 207 0.82 -4.02 10.57
C VAL A 207 1.78 -2.84 10.53
N LEU A 208 2.57 -2.67 11.59
CA LEU A 208 3.54 -1.58 11.77
C LEU A 208 4.93 -2.17 12.04
N ASN A 209 5.41 -3.04 11.16
CA ASN A 209 6.69 -3.72 11.33
C ASN A 209 7.90 -2.81 11.15
N GLY A 210 7.72 -1.58 10.65
CA GLY A 210 8.79 -0.59 10.56
C GLY A 210 9.15 0.06 11.90
N LEU A 211 8.29 -0.03 12.90
CA LEU A 211 8.52 0.55 14.22
C LEU A 211 9.55 -0.28 14.98
N THR A 212 10.74 0.28 15.18
CA THR A 212 11.83 -0.33 15.95
C THR A 212 11.83 0.11 17.41
N ALA A 213 11.19 1.25 17.72
CA ALA A 213 10.97 1.76 19.06
C ALA A 213 9.54 2.32 19.18
N LEU A 214 8.96 2.24 20.38
CA LEU A 214 7.62 2.72 20.66
C LEU A 214 7.59 3.44 22.02
N ALA A 215 7.13 4.69 21.99
CA ALA A 215 6.92 5.48 23.20
C ALA A 215 5.68 5.00 23.98
N PRO A 216 5.66 5.11 25.32
CA PRO A 216 4.50 4.70 26.14
C PRO A 216 3.19 5.39 25.73
N ASP A 217 3.22 6.67 25.38
CA ASP A 217 2.03 7.42 24.96
C ASP A 217 1.46 6.91 23.63
N THR A 218 2.33 6.55 22.69
CA THR A 218 1.94 5.96 21.41
C THR A 218 1.36 4.55 21.62
N ALA A 219 1.95 3.75 22.51
CA ALA A 219 1.40 2.46 22.91
C ALA A 219 -0.01 2.58 23.52
N ALA A 220 -0.21 3.52 24.43
CA ALA A 220 -1.52 3.78 25.05
C ALA A 220 -2.58 4.21 24.02
N ALA A 221 -2.18 4.91 22.95
CA ALA A 221 -3.07 5.25 21.85
C ALA A 221 -3.42 4.02 21.00
N LEU A 222 -2.46 3.13 20.72
CA LEU A 222 -2.67 1.91 19.93
C LEU A 222 -3.56 0.88 20.62
N VAL A 223 -3.53 0.77 21.95
CA VAL A 223 -4.38 -0.15 22.73
C VAL A 223 -5.87 0.06 22.52
N LYS A 224 -6.30 1.24 22.07
CA LYS A 224 -7.70 1.53 21.72
C LYS A 224 -8.17 0.79 20.46
N HIS A 225 -7.27 0.15 19.72
CA HIS A 225 -7.59 -0.58 18.51
C HIS A 225 -8.24 -1.93 18.84
N GLU A 226 -9.46 -2.12 18.35
CA GLU A 226 -10.25 -3.34 18.56
C GLU A 226 -9.81 -4.51 17.65
N GLY A 227 -8.85 -4.26 16.74
CA GLY A 227 -8.34 -5.22 15.77
C GLY A 227 -6.93 -5.75 16.09
N THR A 228 -6.39 -6.62 15.23
CA THR A 228 -5.06 -7.22 15.48
C THR A 228 -3.94 -6.23 15.16
N ILE A 229 -3.02 -6.02 16.09
CA ILE A 229 -1.82 -5.19 15.88
C ILE A 229 -0.60 -6.10 15.71
N VAL A 230 0.19 -5.86 14.67
CA VAL A 230 1.44 -6.58 14.41
C VAL A 230 2.62 -5.60 14.47
N LEU A 231 3.49 -5.78 15.47
CA LEU A 231 4.65 -4.94 15.78
C LEU A 231 5.94 -5.78 15.77
N ASN A 232 6.19 -6.53 14.69
CA ASN A 232 7.36 -7.41 14.62
C ASN A 232 8.68 -6.65 14.37
N GLY A 233 8.66 -5.33 14.21
CA GLY A 233 9.86 -4.50 14.12
C GLY A 233 10.51 -4.22 15.47
N LEU A 234 9.75 -4.35 16.57
CA LEU A 234 10.25 -4.05 17.90
C LEU A 234 11.23 -5.15 18.34
N THR A 235 12.50 -4.80 18.47
CA THR A 235 13.56 -5.72 18.94
C THR A 235 13.71 -5.68 20.46
N THR A 236 13.38 -4.56 21.07
CA THR A 236 13.39 -4.35 22.53
C THR A 236 12.11 -3.65 22.96
N LEU A 237 11.69 -3.86 24.21
CA LEU A 237 10.51 -3.19 24.76
C LEU A 237 10.76 -2.74 26.21
N PRO A 238 10.80 -1.43 26.48
CA PRO A 238 10.90 -0.89 27.83
C PRO A 238 9.70 -1.30 28.69
N ALA A 239 9.89 -1.37 30.01
CA ALA A 239 8.85 -1.79 30.95
C ALA A 239 7.62 -0.87 30.91
N ASP A 240 7.82 0.43 30.72
CA ASP A 240 6.73 1.41 30.67
C ASP A 240 5.86 1.23 29.42
N THR A 241 6.49 1.01 28.25
CA THR A 241 5.77 0.71 27.01
C THR A 241 5.05 -0.65 27.10
N ALA A 242 5.67 -1.65 27.71
CA ALA A 242 5.05 -2.97 27.94
C ALA A 242 3.80 -2.87 28.83
N LYS A 243 3.86 -2.08 29.91
CA LYS A 243 2.70 -1.79 30.77
C LYS A 243 1.60 -1.04 30.02
N ALA A 244 1.96 -0.11 29.15
CA ALA A 244 1.01 0.61 28.32
C ALA A 244 0.34 -0.29 27.27
N LEU A 245 1.02 -1.33 26.77
CA LEU A 245 0.48 -2.32 25.82
C LEU A 245 -0.27 -3.47 26.50
N ALA A 246 -0.02 -3.74 27.78
CA ALA A 246 -0.66 -4.83 28.52
C ALA A 246 -2.19 -4.82 28.44
N PRO A 247 -2.92 -3.68 28.62
CA PRO A 247 -4.38 -3.65 28.58
C PRO A 247 -4.98 -3.77 27.17
N CYS A 248 -4.23 -4.26 26.16
CA CYS A 248 -4.72 -4.44 24.81
C CYS A 248 -5.91 -5.42 24.78
N PRO A 249 -7.11 -4.99 24.34
CA PRO A 249 -8.29 -5.86 24.25
C PRO A 249 -8.19 -6.85 23.09
N SER A 250 -7.23 -6.65 22.19
CA SER A 250 -7.09 -7.32 20.91
C SER A 250 -5.74 -8.02 20.78
N ALA A 251 -5.63 -8.89 19.77
CA ALA A 251 -4.42 -9.66 19.54
C ALA A 251 -3.24 -8.76 19.16
N LEU A 252 -2.15 -8.89 19.93
CA LEU A 252 -0.91 -8.14 19.73
C LEU A 252 0.22 -9.11 19.39
N VAL A 253 0.82 -8.95 18.21
CA VAL A 253 1.87 -9.84 17.71
C VAL A 253 3.23 -9.13 17.79
N LEU A 254 4.13 -9.67 18.61
CA LEU A 254 5.44 -9.12 18.93
C LEU A 254 6.56 -10.15 18.68
N LYS A 255 6.54 -10.81 17.51
CA LYS A 255 7.48 -11.92 17.21
C LYS A 255 8.93 -11.48 16.95
N GLY A 256 9.17 -10.17 16.78
CA GLY A 256 10.51 -9.62 16.51
C GLY A 256 11.36 -9.32 17.74
N LEU A 257 10.83 -9.50 18.95
CA LEU A 257 11.55 -9.17 20.18
C LEU A 257 12.76 -10.09 20.36
N ILE A 258 13.93 -9.49 20.59
CA ILE A 258 15.21 -10.18 20.84
C ILE A 258 15.60 -10.03 22.31
N SER A 259 15.23 -8.91 22.95
CA SER A 259 15.53 -8.65 24.35
C SER A 259 14.32 -8.06 25.08
N LEU A 260 13.99 -8.66 26.22
CA LEU A 260 12.90 -8.26 27.10
C LEU A 260 13.39 -8.34 28.55
N SER A 261 13.10 -7.30 29.35
CA SER A 261 13.32 -7.36 30.79
C SER A 261 12.29 -8.28 31.46
N ALA A 262 12.59 -8.76 32.68
CA ALA A 262 11.66 -9.56 33.46
C ALA A 262 10.34 -8.82 33.73
N GLU A 263 10.43 -7.50 33.96
CA GLU A 263 9.27 -6.62 34.17
C GLU A 263 8.40 -6.50 32.90
N SER A 264 9.00 -6.24 31.74
CA SER A 264 8.28 -6.16 30.47
C SER A 264 7.59 -7.49 30.14
N ARG A 265 8.27 -8.61 30.40
CA ARG A 265 7.72 -9.95 30.20
C ARG A 265 6.56 -10.25 31.14
N ALA A 266 6.66 -9.84 32.41
CA ALA A 266 5.57 -10.01 33.38
C ALA A 266 4.33 -9.19 33.00
N ALA A 267 4.50 -7.95 32.53
CA ALA A 267 3.40 -7.11 32.07
C ALA A 267 2.67 -7.71 30.86
N LEU A 268 3.40 -8.28 29.90
CA LEU A 268 2.82 -8.82 28.66
C LEU A 268 2.22 -10.23 28.81
N ARG A 269 2.70 -11.04 29.76
CA ARG A 269 2.14 -12.38 30.02
C ARG A 269 0.75 -12.37 30.63
N GLY A 270 0.29 -11.22 31.12
CA GLY A 270 -1.05 -11.09 31.69
C GLY A 270 -2.19 -11.30 30.70
N HIS A 271 -1.94 -11.22 29.39
CA HIS A 271 -2.97 -11.31 28.35
C HIS A 271 -2.75 -12.49 27.39
N PRO A 272 -3.76 -13.37 27.19
CA PRO A 272 -3.64 -14.58 26.38
C PRO A 272 -3.48 -14.28 24.87
N ASP A 273 -3.89 -13.10 24.42
CA ASP A 273 -3.88 -12.73 23.00
C ASP A 273 -2.58 -12.03 22.56
N ILE A 274 -1.61 -11.88 23.48
CA ILE A 274 -0.28 -11.34 23.16
C ILE A 274 0.65 -12.47 22.71
N ARG A 275 1.02 -12.45 21.42
CA ARG A 275 1.91 -13.43 20.81
C ARG A 275 3.36 -12.97 20.89
N LEU A 276 4.08 -13.52 21.86
CA LEU A 276 5.53 -13.32 22.05
C LEU A 276 6.36 -14.35 21.24
N PRO A 277 7.66 -14.13 21.02
CA PRO A 277 8.58 -15.14 20.49
C PRO A 277 8.71 -16.32 21.45
N GLU A 278 8.94 -17.54 20.94
CA GLU A 278 9.02 -18.77 21.75
C GLU A 278 10.01 -18.68 22.92
N ALA A 279 11.14 -17.99 22.72
CA ALA A 279 12.16 -17.75 23.75
C ALA A 279 11.61 -17.05 25.01
N PHE A 280 10.53 -16.26 24.87
CA PHE A 280 9.90 -15.51 25.95
C PHE A 280 8.55 -16.07 26.37
N GLN A 281 8.11 -17.21 25.82
CA GLN A 281 6.87 -17.89 26.21
C GLN A 281 7.04 -18.80 27.44
N LYS A 282 8.27 -19.24 27.75
CA LYS A 282 8.62 -20.10 28.91
C LYS A 282 8.90 -19.28 30.17
#